data_AF-A0AAW9X969-F1
#
_entry.id   AF-A0AAW9X969-F1
#
_cell.length_a   1.000
_cell.length_b   1.000
_cell.length_c   1.000
_cell.angle_alpha   90.00
_cell.angle_beta   90.00
_cell.angle_gamma   90.00
#
_symmetry.space_group_name_H-M   'P 1'
#
loop_
_entity.id
_entity.type
_entity.pdbx_description
1 polymer ?
#
loop_
_entity_poly.entity_id
_entity_poly.type
_entity_poly.pdbx_seq_one_letter_code
_entity_poly.pdbx_strand_id
1 'polypeptide(L)'
;DLTVGEQHLRLPEFMLKAVGFEPQDAMLPWPKNVHSGYRILQEYFCYPDAFLFFDLCGCPALPDGLQAEFFTLQLRFSRPLPVDIRLRRDSLRLYCAPAINLFIHHAEAITLDNRRADYPLVPSRHYPQHYDVFSVNSVVSQVQDMFRKKDLGRPVSTQAARQWPAFESFSHQMEYSRKREVVYWHHRTKTSLFHRGFDHTLAFIHADGSYPSDESLLSNEVVPVSLTCTNRELPSQIRSGDITGTTGKNAAVASFRNITRPTQPLWPVIDGSLYWSLLSAMNLNYLSLLDTDALKQVIANFDRHAIHHPQTARLSQQKLDAIERLETRPVDRLFTGIPVRGLASTLYLHPEPFV
;
A
#
# COMPACT_ATOMS: atom_id res chain seq x y z
N ASP A 1 -10.95 13.75 -32.43
CA ASP A 1 -11.69 13.14 -33.55
C ASP A 1 -11.27 11.68 -33.70
N LEU A 2 -12.21 10.80 -34.02
CA LEU A 2 -11.96 9.39 -34.34
C LEU A 2 -12.13 9.20 -35.85
N THR A 3 -11.22 8.47 -36.46
CA THR A 3 -11.24 8.18 -37.90
C THR A 3 -11.11 6.68 -38.14
N VAL A 4 -12.02 6.14 -38.95
CA VAL A 4 -12.15 4.71 -39.23
C VAL A 4 -12.38 4.53 -40.72
N GLY A 5 -11.36 4.10 -41.47
CA GLY A 5 -11.39 4.15 -42.93
C GLY A 5 -11.64 5.58 -43.42
N GLU A 6 -12.73 5.79 -44.17
CA GLU A 6 -13.17 7.11 -44.66
C GLU A 6 -14.14 7.83 -43.70
N GLN A 7 -14.58 7.16 -42.62
CA GLN A 7 -15.53 7.75 -41.67
C GLN A 7 -14.81 8.62 -40.64
N HIS A 8 -15.33 9.82 -40.44
CA HIS A 8 -14.85 10.78 -39.46
C HIS A 8 -15.92 11.03 -38.39
N LEU A 9 -15.63 10.64 -37.16
CA LEU A 9 -16.51 10.78 -36.00
C LEU A 9 -15.96 11.86 -35.06
N ARG A 10 -16.75 12.91 -34.85
CA ARG A 10 -16.41 13.96 -33.88
C ARG A 10 -16.77 13.48 -32.47
N LEU A 11 -15.87 13.67 -31.53
CA LEU A 11 -16.06 13.30 -30.12
C LEU A 11 -16.08 14.58 -29.26
N PRO A 12 -17.21 15.30 -29.18
CA PRO A 12 -17.26 16.60 -28.50
C PRO A 12 -17.14 16.50 -26.98
N GLU A 13 -17.59 15.40 -26.39
CA GLU A 13 -17.53 15.14 -24.95
C GLU A 13 -16.25 14.41 -24.52
N PHE A 14 -15.36 14.11 -25.49
CA PHE A 14 -14.14 13.36 -25.22
C PHE A 14 -13.23 14.11 -24.25
N MET A 15 -12.83 13.42 -23.19
CA MET A 15 -11.91 13.95 -22.19
C MET A 15 -10.95 12.88 -21.70
N LEU A 16 -9.75 13.32 -21.35
CA LEU A 16 -8.76 12.49 -20.67
C LEU A 16 -8.91 12.72 -19.17
N LYS A 17 -9.15 11.65 -18.39
CA LYS A 17 -9.19 11.71 -16.93
C LYS A 17 -7.95 11.04 -16.36
N ALA A 18 -7.21 11.72 -15.48
CA ALA A 18 -6.07 11.10 -14.80
C ALA A 18 -6.53 9.97 -13.86
N VAL A 19 -5.72 8.91 -13.76
CA VAL A 19 -5.94 7.73 -12.92
C VAL A 19 -4.90 7.70 -11.80
N GLY A 20 -5.22 7.07 -10.66
CA GLY A 20 -4.32 6.97 -9.50
C GLY A 20 -4.85 7.65 -8.23
N PHE A 21 -5.93 8.41 -8.34
CA PHE A 21 -6.46 9.23 -7.25
C PHE A 21 -7.65 8.57 -6.53
N GLU A 22 -8.32 7.61 -7.16
CA GLU A 22 -9.51 6.99 -6.60
C GLU A 22 -9.14 5.87 -5.61
N PRO A 23 -10.05 5.44 -4.70
CA PRO A 23 -9.80 4.36 -3.76
C PRO A 23 -9.40 3.03 -4.42
N GLN A 24 -10.03 2.69 -5.55
CA GLN A 24 -9.74 1.46 -6.30
C GLN A 24 -8.37 1.47 -7.00
N ASP A 25 -7.76 2.64 -7.18
CA ASP A 25 -6.44 2.78 -7.81
C ASP A 25 -5.29 2.58 -6.78
N ALA A 26 -5.63 2.33 -5.51
CA ALA A 26 -4.65 2.12 -4.45
C ALA A 26 -3.66 1.00 -4.82
N MET A 27 -2.37 1.31 -4.77
CA MET A 27 -1.33 0.31 -5.00
C MET A 27 -1.00 -0.44 -3.72
N LEU A 28 -0.95 0.25 -2.58
CA LEU A 28 -0.61 -0.33 -1.29
C LEU A 28 -1.86 -0.58 -0.44
N PRO A 29 -1.88 -1.66 0.37
CA PRO A 29 -2.90 -1.83 1.40
C PRO A 29 -2.95 -0.60 2.31
N TRP A 30 -4.09 0.09 2.33
CA TRP A 30 -4.26 1.31 3.11
C TRP A 30 -5.28 1.09 4.24
N PRO A 31 -5.02 1.59 5.48
CA PRO A 31 -5.97 1.50 6.57
C PRO A 31 -7.29 2.21 6.26
N LYS A 32 -8.42 1.59 6.58
CA LYS A 32 -9.77 2.14 6.31
C LYS A 32 -10.12 3.37 7.15
N ASN A 33 -9.43 3.56 8.26
CA ASN A 33 -9.67 4.63 9.23
C ASN A 33 -8.75 5.86 9.02
N VAL A 34 -8.02 5.92 7.90
CA VAL A 34 -7.10 7.02 7.58
C VAL A 34 -7.52 7.67 6.27
N HIS A 35 -7.43 9.00 6.20
CA HIS A 35 -7.78 9.76 4.99
C HIS A 35 -6.96 9.31 3.78
N SER A 36 -7.61 9.00 2.65
CA SER A 36 -6.97 8.48 1.44
C SER A 36 -6.01 9.46 0.77
N GLY A 37 -6.16 10.77 1.01
CA GLY A 37 -5.23 11.78 0.50
C GLY A 37 -3.76 11.53 0.89
N TYR A 38 -3.51 10.95 2.07
CA TYR A 38 -2.17 10.58 2.51
C TYR A 38 -1.59 9.40 1.74
N ARG A 39 -2.45 8.46 1.32
CA ARG A 39 -2.07 7.37 0.41
C ARG A 39 -1.50 7.96 -0.89
N ILE A 40 -2.22 8.91 -1.49
CA ILE A 40 -1.84 9.54 -2.76
C ILE A 40 -0.48 10.24 -2.63
N LEU A 41 -0.25 10.99 -1.55
CA LEU A 41 1.06 11.62 -1.30
C LEU A 41 2.17 10.58 -1.20
N GLN A 42 1.96 9.53 -0.40
CA GLN A 42 2.95 8.46 -0.24
C GLN A 42 3.23 7.73 -1.56
N GLU A 43 2.19 7.40 -2.33
CA GLU A 43 2.32 6.75 -3.63
C GLU A 43 3.05 7.64 -4.65
N TYR A 44 2.76 8.95 -4.66
CA TYR A 44 3.42 9.91 -5.56
C TYR A 44 4.93 9.98 -5.32
N PHE A 45 5.37 10.03 -4.06
CA PHE A 45 6.80 10.06 -3.73
C PHE A 45 7.48 8.70 -3.93
N CYS A 46 6.78 7.60 -3.69
CA CYS A 46 7.35 6.26 -3.81
C CYS A 46 7.41 5.75 -5.26
N TYR A 47 6.39 6.04 -6.08
CA TYR A 47 6.27 5.55 -7.45
C TYR A 47 5.39 6.47 -8.32
N PRO A 48 5.93 7.61 -8.79
CA PRO A 48 5.16 8.61 -9.54
C PRO A 48 4.60 8.08 -10.87
N ASP A 49 5.22 7.05 -11.46
CA ASP A 49 4.79 6.43 -12.71
C ASP A 49 3.36 5.85 -12.63
N ALA A 50 2.85 5.54 -11.43
CA ALA A 50 1.46 5.13 -11.22
C ALA A 50 0.44 6.21 -11.59
N PHE A 51 0.84 7.48 -11.64
CA PHE A 51 -0.01 8.61 -12.00
C PHE A 51 0.12 9.01 -13.48
N LEU A 52 0.87 8.23 -14.28
CA LEU A 52 0.99 8.42 -15.73
C LEU A 52 -0.07 7.65 -16.52
N PHE A 53 -1.13 7.23 -15.85
CA PHE A 53 -2.30 6.57 -16.45
C PHE A 53 -3.43 7.58 -16.64
N PHE A 54 -4.17 7.42 -17.73
CA PHE A 54 -5.37 8.21 -18.00
C PHE A 54 -6.44 7.37 -18.69
N ASP A 55 -7.69 7.63 -18.33
CA ASP A 55 -8.87 7.05 -18.95
C ASP A 55 -9.37 7.94 -20.09
N LEU A 56 -9.90 7.29 -21.12
CA LEU A 56 -10.65 7.94 -22.19
C LEU A 56 -12.13 7.96 -21.81
N CYS A 57 -12.66 9.14 -21.50
CA CYS A 57 -14.07 9.33 -21.13
C CYS A 57 -14.82 10.12 -22.21
N GLY A 58 -16.16 10.06 -22.17
CA GLY A 58 -17.01 10.83 -23.08
C GLY A 58 -16.94 10.37 -24.54
N CYS A 59 -16.58 9.09 -24.75
CA CYS A 59 -16.71 8.44 -26.05
C CYS A 59 -18.18 8.05 -26.27
N PRO A 60 -18.88 8.58 -27.28
CA PRO A 60 -20.21 8.09 -27.65
C PRO A 60 -20.13 6.62 -28.08
N ALA A 61 -21.28 5.93 -28.05
CA ALA A 61 -21.40 4.62 -28.66
C ALA A 61 -20.98 4.71 -30.14
N LEU A 62 -20.10 3.81 -30.55
CA LEU A 62 -19.70 3.72 -31.96
C LEU A 62 -20.90 3.27 -32.81
N PRO A 63 -21.02 3.72 -34.06
CA PRO A 63 -22.11 3.32 -34.94
C PRO A 63 -22.21 1.79 -35.09
N ASP A 64 -23.44 1.27 -35.09
CA ASP A 64 -23.69 -0.15 -35.34
C ASP A 64 -23.13 -0.57 -36.71
N GLY A 65 -22.50 -1.74 -36.77
CA GLY A 65 -21.89 -2.27 -38.00
C GLY A 65 -20.51 -1.69 -38.35
N LEU A 66 -19.96 -0.79 -37.52
CA LEU A 66 -18.58 -0.32 -37.66
C LEU A 66 -17.59 -1.48 -37.39
N GLN A 67 -17.14 -2.12 -38.46
CA GLN A 67 -16.09 -3.13 -38.41
C GLN A 67 -14.80 -2.56 -39.01
N ALA A 68 -13.76 -2.49 -38.19
CA ALA A 68 -12.45 -2.05 -38.63
C ALA A 68 -11.34 -2.72 -37.81
N GLU A 69 -10.25 -3.06 -38.49
CA GLU A 69 -9.03 -3.56 -37.83
C GLU A 69 -8.20 -2.42 -37.24
N PHE A 70 -8.30 -1.23 -37.82
CA PHE A 70 -7.52 -0.05 -37.43
C PHE A 70 -8.42 1.19 -37.37
N PHE A 71 -8.13 2.04 -36.40
CA PHE A 71 -8.68 3.38 -36.30
C PHE A 71 -7.58 4.35 -35.89
N THR A 72 -7.79 5.64 -36.16
CA THR A 72 -6.91 6.70 -35.67
C THR A 72 -7.70 7.65 -34.78
N LEU A 73 -7.28 7.75 -33.52
CA LEU A 73 -7.75 8.76 -32.56
C LEU A 73 -6.82 9.97 -32.64
N GLN A 74 -7.34 11.09 -33.12
CA GLN A 74 -6.59 12.34 -33.23
C GLN A 74 -6.88 13.23 -32.01
N LEU A 75 -5.86 13.40 -31.16
CA LEU A 75 -5.84 14.32 -30.03
C LEU A 75 -5.30 15.68 -30.50
N ARG A 76 -6.11 16.74 -30.35
CA ARG A 76 -5.73 18.11 -30.73
C ARG A 76 -5.59 18.96 -29.48
N PHE A 77 -4.38 19.45 -29.23
CA PHE A 77 -4.06 20.30 -28.08
C PHE A 77 -4.02 21.77 -28.49
N SER A 78 -4.34 22.67 -27.57
CA SER A 78 -4.30 24.12 -27.79
C SER A 78 -2.88 24.71 -27.73
N ARG A 79 -1.90 23.89 -27.35
CA ARG A 79 -0.48 24.25 -27.28
C ARG A 79 0.35 23.25 -28.09
N PRO A 80 1.46 23.68 -28.71
CA PRO A 80 2.39 22.76 -29.33
C PRO A 80 3.01 21.84 -28.26
N LEU A 81 3.43 20.65 -28.70
CA LEU A 81 4.26 19.78 -27.85
C LEU A 81 5.62 20.47 -27.60
N PRO A 82 6.17 20.37 -26.38
CA PRO A 82 7.55 20.78 -26.10
C PRO A 82 8.57 20.15 -27.07
N VAL A 83 9.59 20.92 -27.43
CA VAL A 83 10.55 20.60 -28.52
C VAL A 83 11.42 19.38 -28.19
N ASP A 84 11.63 19.12 -26.91
CA ASP A 84 12.40 18.03 -26.33
C ASP A 84 11.63 16.70 -26.27
N ILE A 85 10.31 16.72 -26.43
CA ILE A 85 9.51 15.50 -26.42
C ILE A 85 9.63 14.74 -27.74
N ARG A 86 10.10 13.50 -27.64
CA ARG A 86 10.14 12.55 -28.77
C ARG A 86 9.08 11.48 -28.59
N LEU A 87 8.02 11.56 -29.38
CA LEU A 87 7.00 10.52 -29.45
C LEU A 87 7.52 9.29 -30.20
N ARG A 88 7.34 8.12 -29.60
CA ARG A 88 7.69 6.80 -30.15
C ARG A 88 6.43 5.96 -30.26
N ARG A 89 6.51 4.87 -31.05
CA ARG A 89 5.40 3.90 -31.17
C ARG A 89 5.00 3.29 -29.83
N ASP A 90 5.89 3.29 -28.85
CA ASP A 90 5.68 2.72 -27.52
C ASP A 90 5.54 3.76 -26.41
N SER A 91 5.36 5.04 -26.75
CA SER A 91 5.07 6.13 -25.81
C SER A 91 3.69 6.02 -25.16
N LEU A 92 2.74 5.37 -25.85
CA LEU A 92 1.43 5.01 -25.30
C LEU A 92 1.30 3.50 -25.35
N ARG A 93 0.91 2.89 -24.23
CA ARG A 93 0.73 1.45 -24.13
C ARG A 93 -0.60 1.14 -23.48
N LEU A 94 -1.31 0.18 -24.07
CA LEU A 94 -2.53 -0.40 -23.51
C LEU A 94 -2.17 -1.67 -22.73
N TYR A 95 -3.11 -2.17 -21.93
CA TYR A 95 -2.94 -3.42 -21.16
C TYR A 95 -1.75 -3.38 -20.19
N CYS A 96 -1.52 -2.21 -19.60
CA CYS A 96 -0.50 -1.99 -18.59
C CYS A 96 -1.20 -1.72 -17.26
N ALA A 97 -0.59 -2.20 -16.17
CA ALA A 97 -1.03 -1.87 -14.81
C ALA A 97 0.20 -1.74 -13.91
N PRO A 98 0.18 -0.84 -12.91
CA PRO A 98 1.19 -0.87 -11.86
C PRO A 98 1.08 -2.19 -11.08
N ALA A 99 2.22 -2.69 -10.61
CA ALA A 99 2.28 -3.92 -9.83
C ALA A 99 3.21 -3.73 -8.64
N ILE A 100 2.80 -4.28 -7.50
CA ILE A 100 3.56 -4.28 -6.25
C ILE A 100 4.04 -5.70 -5.94
N ASN A 101 5.24 -5.82 -5.37
CA ASN A 101 5.79 -7.12 -4.99
C ASN A 101 5.31 -7.54 -3.59
N LEU A 102 4.03 -7.92 -3.47
CA LEU A 102 3.46 -8.52 -2.26
C LEU A 102 2.83 -9.87 -2.60
N PHE A 103 3.10 -10.89 -1.78
CA PHE A 103 2.54 -12.23 -1.95
C PHE A 103 2.26 -12.88 -0.60
N ILE A 104 1.31 -13.81 -0.57
CA ILE A 104 1.01 -14.61 0.61
C ILE A 104 2.11 -15.66 0.79
N HIS A 105 2.61 -15.79 2.02
CA HIS A 105 3.58 -16.81 2.42
C HIS A 105 3.29 -17.28 3.84
N HIS A 106 3.87 -18.40 4.26
CA HIS A 106 3.83 -18.85 5.65
C HIS A 106 5.17 -18.67 6.35
N ALA A 107 5.14 -18.37 7.65
CA ALA A 107 6.35 -18.40 8.46
C ALA A 107 6.79 -19.84 8.73
N GLU A 108 8.06 -20.00 9.08
CA GLU A 108 8.57 -21.17 9.78
C GLU A 108 7.78 -21.35 11.07
N ALA A 109 7.36 -22.58 11.34
CA ALA A 109 6.47 -22.88 12.46
C ALA A 109 7.12 -22.48 13.79
N ILE A 110 6.36 -21.76 14.62
CA ILE A 110 6.79 -21.34 15.95
C ILE A 110 6.28 -22.36 16.97
N THR A 111 7.16 -22.87 17.82
CA THR A 111 6.77 -23.71 18.95
C THR A 111 6.75 -22.85 20.21
N LEU A 112 5.59 -22.80 20.88
CA LEU A 112 5.40 -22.01 22.10
C LEU A 112 5.92 -22.80 23.32
N ASP A 113 7.20 -22.67 23.62
CA ASP A 113 7.84 -23.45 24.70
C ASP A 113 7.97 -22.70 26.02
N ASN A 114 7.43 -21.48 26.13
CA ASN A 114 7.53 -20.56 27.27
C ASN A 114 8.97 -20.21 27.68
N ARG A 115 9.98 -20.53 26.87
CA ARG A 115 11.39 -20.23 27.19
C ARG A 115 11.78 -18.81 26.80
N ARG A 116 10.96 -18.16 25.98
CA ARG A 116 11.22 -16.83 25.43
C ARG A 116 9.95 -15.99 25.53
N ALA A 117 10.13 -14.72 25.84
CA ALA A 117 9.07 -13.73 25.82
C ALA A 117 8.59 -13.46 24.37
N ASP A 118 9.55 -13.34 23.45
CA ASP A 118 9.31 -13.03 22.04
C ASP A 118 9.86 -14.15 21.16
N TYR A 119 9.06 -14.60 20.20
CA TYR A 119 9.40 -15.67 19.27
C TYR A 119 9.81 -15.08 17.92
N PRO A 120 10.92 -15.54 17.30
CA PRO A 120 11.35 -15.04 16.01
C PRO A 120 10.35 -15.42 14.91
N LEU A 121 9.91 -14.43 14.14
CA LEU A 121 9.00 -14.60 13.01
C LEU A 121 9.82 -14.59 11.71
N VAL A 122 10.08 -15.78 11.16
CA VAL A 122 10.98 -15.96 10.01
C VAL A 122 10.21 -16.57 8.84
N PRO A 123 10.13 -15.93 7.66
CA PRO A 123 9.48 -16.50 6.49
C PRO A 123 10.16 -17.77 5.94
N SER A 124 11.50 -17.82 5.97
CA SER A 124 12.28 -18.97 5.55
C SER A 124 13.65 -18.97 6.21
N ARG A 125 14.02 -20.08 6.87
CA ARG A 125 15.39 -20.26 7.40
C ARG A 125 16.41 -20.60 6.33
N HIS A 126 15.97 -21.22 5.24
CA HIS A 126 16.85 -21.63 4.15
C HIS A 126 17.26 -20.44 3.28
N TYR A 127 16.33 -19.50 3.03
CA TYR A 127 16.57 -18.30 2.22
C TYR A 127 16.23 -17.01 2.98
N PRO A 128 16.94 -16.69 4.08
CA PRO A 128 16.59 -15.55 4.95
C PRO A 128 16.73 -14.20 4.23
N GLN A 129 17.55 -14.10 3.18
CA GLN A 129 17.75 -12.87 2.42
C GLN A 129 16.71 -12.64 1.32
N HIS A 130 15.84 -13.63 1.03
CA HIS A 130 14.90 -13.55 -0.09
C HIS A 130 13.57 -12.91 0.29
N TYR A 131 13.22 -12.93 1.58
CA TYR A 131 11.88 -12.61 2.06
C TYR A 131 11.94 -11.56 3.16
N ASP A 132 10.95 -10.69 3.20
CA ASP A 132 10.70 -9.82 4.34
C ASP A 132 9.21 -9.77 4.67
N VAL A 133 8.88 -9.51 5.93
CA VAL A 133 7.49 -9.52 6.40
C VAL A 133 6.88 -8.14 6.17
N PHE A 134 5.88 -8.07 5.28
CA PHE A 134 5.08 -6.86 5.09
C PHE A 134 3.97 -6.76 6.14
N SER A 135 3.23 -7.85 6.37
CA SER A 135 2.19 -7.91 7.41
C SER A 135 1.97 -9.32 7.92
N VAL A 136 1.51 -9.43 9.17
CA VAL A 136 0.99 -10.68 9.74
C VAL A 136 -0.51 -10.74 9.44
N ASN A 137 -0.95 -11.78 8.73
CA ASN A 137 -2.33 -11.92 8.29
C ASN A 137 -3.17 -12.72 9.30
N SER A 138 -2.62 -13.83 9.80
CA SER A 138 -3.29 -14.64 10.82
C SER A 138 -2.29 -15.50 11.59
N VAL A 139 -2.61 -15.71 12.87
CA VAL A 139 -1.87 -16.58 13.78
C VAL A 139 -2.85 -17.62 14.29
N VAL A 140 -2.58 -18.89 14.01
CA VAL A 140 -3.42 -20.01 14.43
C VAL A 140 -2.55 -21.09 15.04
N SER A 141 -3.11 -21.89 15.94
CA SER A 141 -2.47 -23.08 16.47
C SER A 141 -3.42 -24.27 16.42
N GLN A 142 -2.86 -25.46 16.47
CA GLN A 142 -3.65 -26.69 16.63
C GLN A 142 -3.57 -27.11 18.09
N VAL A 143 -4.73 -27.08 18.76
CA VAL A 143 -4.87 -27.59 20.12
C VAL A 143 -5.22 -29.08 20.02
N GLN A 144 -4.39 -29.92 20.63
CA GLN A 144 -4.75 -31.33 20.87
C GLN A 144 -5.45 -31.41 22.21
N ASP A 145 -6.78 -31.44 22.18
CA ASP A 145 -7.56 -31.63 23.40
C ASP A 145 -7.91 -33.11 23.54
N MET A 146 -7.33 -33.77 24.54
CA MET A 146 -7.57 -35.19 24.83
C MET A 146 -8.77 -35.33 25.76
N PHE A 147 -9.97 -35.47 25.19
CA PHE A 147 -11.15 -35.82 25.98
C PHE A 147 -11.29 -37.35 26.11
N ARG A 148 -11.34 -37.85 27.36
CA ARG A 148 -11.85 -39.21 27.64
C ARG A 148 -13.37 -39.15 27.64
N LYS A 149 -14.03 -39.62 26.57
CA LYS A 149 -15.47 -39.93 26.62
C LYS A 149 -15.67 -41.04 27.67
N LYS A 150 -16.50 -40.78 28.68
CA LYS A 150 -16.82 -41.75 29.75
C LYS A 150 -17.43 -43.06 29.23
N ASP A 151 -17.95 -43.07 27.99
CA ASP A 151 -18.73 -44.20 27.47
C ASP A 151 -17.98 -45.10 26.48
N LEU A 152 -16.76 -44.75 26.05
CA LEU A 152 -15.89 -45.66 25.30
C LEU A 152 -14.44 -45.40 25.71
N GLY A 153 -13.79 -46.42 26.30
CA GLY A 153 -12.40 -46.37 26.80
C GLY A 153 -11.29 -46.16 25.74
N ARG A 154 -11.60 -45.56 24.60
CA ARG A 154 -10.62 -45.13 23.59
C ARG A 154 -10.50 -43.61 23.62
N PRO A 155 -9.29 -43.04 23.74
CA PRO A 155 -9.09 -41.61 23.62
C PRO A 155 -9.50 -41.16 22.22
N VAL A 156 -10.43 -40.20 22.13
CA VAL A 156 -10.79 -39.53 20.88
C VAL A 156 -10.05 -38.21 20.87
N SER A 157 -9.03 -38.10 20.01
CA SER A 157 -8.31 -36.85 19.80
C SER A 157 -9.13 -35.95 18.87
N THR A 158 -9.63 -34.83 19.39
CA THR A 158 -10.21 -33.76 18.57
C THR A 158 -9.14 -32.70 18.34
N GLN A 159 -8.74 -32.49 17.09
CA GLN A 159 -7.90 -31.37 16.70
C GLN A 159 -8.80 -30.15 16.48
N ALA A 160 -8.73 -29.18 17.38
CA ALA A 160 -9.41 -27.91 17.22
C ALA A 160 -8.38 -26.84 16.83
N ALA A 161 -8.68 -26.06 15.79
CA ALA A 161 -7.88 -24.90 15.44
C ALA A 161 -8.23 -23.75 16.39
N ARG A 162 -7.24 -23.24 17.10
CA ARG A 162 -7.34 -22.02 17.92
C ARG A 162 -6.83 -20.85 17.12
N GLN A 163 -7.65 -19.82 16.97
CA GLN A 163 -7.24 -18.55 16.36
C GLN A 163 -6.83 -17.57 17.44
N TRP A 164 -5.66 -16.95 17.27
CA TRP A 164 -5.15 -15.94 18.19
C TRP A 164 -5.56 -14.55 17.69
N PRO A 165 -6.25 -13.74 18.50
CA PRO A 165 -6.60 -12.38 18.11
C PRO A 165 -5.36 -11.47 18.06
N ALA A 166 -5.34 -10.53 17.12
CA ALA A 166 -4.30 -9.49 17.07
C ALA A 166 -4.47 -8.51 18.23
N PHE A 167 -3.37 -8.04 18.81
CA PHE A 167 -3.41 -7.02 19.86
C PHE A 167 -4.07 -5.73 19.36
N GLU A 168 -3.81 -5.30 18.12
CA GLU A 168 -4.36 -4.08 17.52
C GLU A 168 -5.81 -4.23 17.04
N SER A 169 -6.46 -5.38 17.26
CA SER A 169 -7.85 -5.61 16.82
C SER A 169 -8.89 -4.80 17.60
N PHE A 170 -8.48 -4.06 18.64
CA PHE A 170 -9.34 -3.32 19.58
C PHE A 170 -10.47 -4.17 20.19
N SER A 171 -10.39 -5.51 20.10
CA SER A 171 -11.38 -6.47 20.59
C SER A 171 -11.10 -6.91 22.03
N HIS A 172 -10.48 -6.02 22.83
CA HIS A 172 -10.10 -6.26 24.23
C HIS A 172 -11.31 -6.40 25.17
N GLN A 173 -12.51 -6.07 24.68
CA GLN A 173 -13.77 -6.29 25.41
C GLN A 173 -14.01 -7.77 25.75
N MET A 174 -13.43 -8.71 24.97
CA MET A 174 -13.53 -10.16 25.25
C MET A 174 -12.82 -10.58 26.53
N GLU A 175 -11.81 -9.82 27.00
CA GLU A 175 -11.04 -10.15 28.20
C GLU A 175 -11.82 -9.91 29.49
N TYR A 176 -12.67 -8.87 29.52
CA TYR A 176 -13.54 -8.56 30.66
C TYR A 176 -14.58 -9.66 30.95
N SER A 177 -15.05 -10.36 29.92
CA SER A 177 -16.00 -11.47 30.06
C SER A 177 -15.35 -12.81 30.42
N ARG A 178 -14.05 -13.00 30.14
CA ARG A 178 -13.34 -14.28 30.30
C ARG A 178 -12.18 -14.25 31.31
N LYS A 179 -12.17 -13.31 32.26
CA LYS A 179 -11.20 -13.27 33.38
C LYS A 179 -9.73 -13.48 32.94
N ARG A 180 -9.21 -12.67 32.02
CA ARG A 180 -7.79 -12.70 31.57
C ARG A 180 -7.30 -13.96 30.86
N GLU A 181 -8.18 -14.85 30.39
CA GLU A 181 -7.74 -16.05 29.64
C GLU A 181 -7.40 -15.77 28.17
N VAL A 182 -7.75 -14.60 27.64
CA VAL A 182 -7.48 -14.27 26.23
C VAL A 182 -6.04 -13.82 26.09
N VAL A 183 -5.33 -14.47 25.15
CA VAL A 183 -3.97 -14.13 24.78
C VAL A 183 -4.00 -13.60 23.35
N TYR A 184 -3.42 -12.43 23.17
CA TYR A 184 -3.28 -11.74 21.89
C TYR A 184 -1.88 -11.94 21.35
N TRP A 185 -1.73 -11.98 20.03
CA TRP A 185 -0.42 -11.85 19.41
C TRP A 185 -0.14 -10.40 19.08
N HIS A 186 1.13 -10.01 19.20
CA HIS A 186 1.60 -8.68 18.88
C HIS A 186 2.88 -8.78 18.05
N HIS A 187 2.87 -8.17 16.86
CA HIS A 187 4.02 -8.15 15.96
C HIS A 187 4.96 -7.01 16.33
N ARG A 188 6.22 -7.36 16.60
CA ARG A 188 7.27 -6.41 16.92
C ARG A 188 8.36 -6.44 15.86
N THR A 189 8.96 -5.29 15.63
CA THR A 189 10.06 -5.11 14.68
C THR A 189 11.23 -4.43 15.37
N LYS A 190 12.44 -4.85 15.01
CA LYS A 190 13.70 -4.24 15.46
C LYS A 190 14.65 -4.14 14.29
N THR A 191 15.42 -3.06 14.18
CA THR A 191 16.45 -2.95 13.15
C THR A 191 17.42 -4.13 13.26
N SER A 192 17.60 -4.85 12.15
CA SER A 192 18.49 -6.00 12.12
C SER A 192 19.96 -5.55 12.19
N LEU A 193 20.77 -6.33 12.90
CA LEU A 193 22.23 -6.12 12.95
C LEU A 193 22.97 -6.83 11.81
N PHE A 194 22.32 -7.80 11.16
CA PHE A 194 22.95 -8.71 10.20
C PHE A 194 22.55 -8.43 8.76
N HIS A 195 21.48 -7.67 8.53
CA HIS A 195 21.04 -7.29 7.20
C HIS A 195 20.34 -5.93 7.22
N ARG A 196 20.10 -5.38 6.04
CA ARG A 196 19.24 -4.20 5.89
C ARG A 196 17.79 -4.58 6.12
N GLY A 197 17.06 -3.76 6.87
CA GLY A 197 15.66 -4.00 7.23
C GLY A 197 15.49 -4.41 8.69
N PHE A 198 14.47 -5.23 8.95
CA PHE A 198 14.00 -5.52 10.30
C PHE A 198 14.05 -7.01 10.63
N ASP A 199 14.39 -7.30 11.88
CA ASP A 199 14.09 -8.59 12.50
C ASP A 199 12.65 -8.51 13.05
N HIS A 200 11.86 -9.53 12.78
CA HIS A 200 10.46 -9.60 13.20
C HIS A 200 10.29 -10.63 14.32
N THR A 201 9.50 -10.28 15.33
CA THR A 201 9.11 -11.20 16.40
C THR A 201 7.61 -11.16 16.67
N LEU A 202 7.09 -12.25 17.21
CA LEU A 202 5.74 -12.32 17.76
C LEU A 202 5.82 -12.49 19.28
N ALA A 203 5.13 -11.60 19.99
CA ALA A 203 4.88 -11.71 21.42
C ALA A 203 3.45 -12.19 21.65
N PHE A 204 3.25 -13.07 22.63
CA PHE A 204 1.94 -13.53 23.07
C PHE A 204 1.65 -12.93 24.44
N ILE A 205 0.70 -11.99 24.49
CA ILE A 205 0.47 -11.09 25.64
C ILE A 205 -1.03 -10.95 25.94
N HIS A 206 -1.36 -10.55 27.17
CA HIS A 206 -2.71 -10.11 27.53
C HIS A 206 -2.98 -8.68 27.04
N ALA A 207 -4.22 -8.17 27.16
CA ALA A 207 -4.53 -6.80 26.73
C ALA A 207 -3.80 -5.71 27.53
N ASP A 208 -3.34 -6.01 28.74
CA ASP A 208 -2.50 -5.10 29.54
C ASP A 208 -1.02 -5.11 29.14
N GLY A 209 -0.64 -5.92 28.15
CA GLY A 209 0.73 -6.08 27.67
C GLY A 209 1.59 -7.03 28.50
N SER A 210 1.05 -7.64 29.55
CA SER A 210 1.76 -8.64 30.34
C SER A 210 1.85 -9.99 29.63
N TYR A 211 2.90 -10.75 29.93
CA TYR A 211 3.04 -12.12 29.45
C TYR A 211 2.18 -13.06 30.30
N PRO A 212 1.57 -14.10 29.70
CA PRO A 212 0.80 -15.08 30.46
C PRO A 212 1.66 -15.79 31.51
N SER A 213 1.27 -15.68 32.78
CA SER A 213 1.93 -16.38 33.88
C SER A 213 1.58 -17.87 33.94
N ASP A 214 0.44 -18.24 33.36
CA ASP A 214 -0.03 -19.63 33.29
C ASP A 214 0.55 -20.30 32.05
N GLU A 215 1.53 -21.18 32.27
CA GLU A 215 2.20 -21.93 31.20
C GLU A 215 1.24 -22.80 30.38
N SER A 216 0.08 -23.18 30.93
CA SER A 216 -0.93 -23.99 30.24
C SER A 216 -1.60 -23.27 29.07
N LEU A 217 -1.59 -21.92 29.06
CA LEU A 217 -2.19 -21.11 27.99
C LEU A 217 -1.38 -21.13 26.69
N LEU A 218 -0.09 -21.48 26.78
CA LEU A 218 0.90 -21.52 25.68
C LEU A 218 1.47 -22.94 25.55
N SER A 219 0.61 -23.95 25.61
CA SER A 219 0.94 -25.37 25.85
C SER A 219 1.73 -26.07 24.73
N ASN A 220 3.00 -25.72 24.52
CA ASN A 220 3.89 -26.32 23.52
C ASN A 220 3.25 -26.48 22.13
N GLU A 221 2.36 -25.53 21.82
CA GLU A 221 1.55 -25.56 20.60
C GLU A 221 2.43 -25.14 19.42
N VAL A 222 2.21 -25.79 18.27
CA VAL A 222 2.82 -25.37 17.01
C VAL A 222 1.92 -24.32 16.37
N VAL A 223 2.50 -23.14 16.12
CA VAL A 223 1.82 -21.95 15.62
C VAL A 223 2.29 -21.69 14.18
N PRO A 224 1.55 -22.16 13.16
CA PRO A 224 1.70 -21.63 11.81
C PRO A 224 1.19 -20.18 11.73
N VAL A 225 1.96 -19.35 11.04
CA VAL A 225 1.63 -17.94 10.83
C VAL A 225 1.49 -17.68 9.33
N SER A 226 0.37 -17.06 8.95
CA SER A 226 0.15 -16.55 7.59
C SER A 226 0.67 -15.13 7.49
N LEU A 227 1.47 -14.86 6.47
CA LEU A 227 2.16 -13.61 6.24
C LEU A 227 1.84 -13.07 4.85
N THR A 228 1.84 -11.75 4.73
CA THR A 228 2.11 -11.09 3.45
C THR A 228 3.59 -10.76 3.46
N CYS A 229 4.31 -11.25 2.46
CA CYS A 229 5.73 -11.05 2.32
C CYS A 229 6.04 -10.23 1.06
N THR A 230 7.22 -9.63 1.07
CA THR A 230 7.86 -9.08 -0.12
C THR A 230 9.21 -9.75 -0.33
N ASN A 231 9.84 -9.52 -1.48
CA ASN A 231 11.25 -9.83 -1.66
C ASN A 231 12.07 -8.58 -1.40
N ARG A 232 13.19 -8.76 -0.67
CA ARG A 232 14.11 -7.69 -0.23
C ARG A 232 14.75 -6.94 -1.41
N GLU A 233 16.07 -7.01 -1.55
CA GLU A 233 16.77 -6.32 -2.63
C GLU A 233 16.71 -7.11 -3.95
N LEU A 234 16.16 -8.33 -3.97
CA LEU A 234 16.10 -9.18 -5.16
C LEU A 234 15.42 -8.52 -6.38
N PRO A 235 14.25 -7.85 -6.24
CA PRO A 235 13.58 -7.24 -7.40
C PRO A 235 14.43 -6.16 -8.08
N SER A 236 15.35 -5.52 -7.34
CA SER A 236 16.23 -4.49 -7.90
C SER A 236 17.21 -5.05 -8.93
N GLN A 237 17.47 -6.36 -8.93
CA GLN A 237 18.37 -7.03 -9.89
C GLN A 237 17.69 -7.34 -11.23
N ILE A 238 16.36 -7.29 -11.27
CA ILE A 238 15.54 -7.57 -12.45
C ILE A 238 15.62 -6.38 -13.41
N ARG A 239 15.77 -6.64 -14.72
CA ARG A 239 15.77 -5.60 -15.76
C ARG A 239 14.37 -5.42 -16.36
N SER A 240 14.20 -4.35 -17.13
CA SER A 240 12.98 -4.18 -17.93
C SER A 240 12.84 -5.33 -18.91
N GLY A 241 11.66 -5.96 -18.95
CA GLY A 241 11.34 -7.09 -19.82
C GLY A 241 11.55 -8.48 -19.22
N ASP A 242 12.22 -8.61 -18.07
CA ASP A 242 12.60 -9.91 -17.50
C ASP A 242 11.44 -10.64 -16.80
N ILE A 243 10.42 -9.93 -16.33
CA ILE A 243 9.26 -10.53 -15.65
C ILE A 243 8.29 -11.08 -16.71
N THR A 244 8.60 -12.26 -17.24
CA THR A 244 7.80 -12.92 -18.29
C THR A 244 6.96 -14.08 -17.76
N GLY A 245 7.14 -14.44 -16.49
CA GLY A 245 6.45 -15.56 -15.86
C GLY A 245 4.93 -15.35 -15.83
N THR A 246 4.20 -16.43 -16.11
CA THR A 246 2.74 -16.47 -15.98
C THR A 246 2.37 -17.62 -15.04
N THR A 247 1.40 -17.39 -14.17
CA THR A 247 0.85 -18.42 -13.29
C THR A 247 -0.64 -18.57 -13.55
N GLY A 248 -1.11 -19.80 -13.69
CA GLY A 248 -2.52 -20.13 -13.88
C GLY A 248 -3.05 -20.09 -15.33
N LYS A 249 -4.37 -19.91 -15.47
CA LYS A 249 -5.13 -20.12 -16.72
C LYS A 249 -4.84 -19.11 -17.85
N ASN A 250 -4.18 -17.98 -17.55
CA ASN A 250 -3.98 -16.89 -18.51
C ASN A 250 -2.66 -16.99 -19.31
N ALA A 251 -1.84 -18.02 -19.04
CA ALA A 251 -0.56 -18.23 -19.72
C ALA A 251 -0.69 -18.39 -21.25
N ALA A 252 -1.83 -18.89 -21.73
CA ALA A 252 -2.08 -19.11 -23.16
C ALA A 252 -2.66 -17.89 -23.89
N VAL A 253 -3.13 -16.86 -23.17
CA VAL A 253 -3.96 -15.78 -23.73
C VAL A 253 -3.17 -14.48 -23.93
N ALA A 254 -2.13 -14.23 -23.14
CA ALA A 254 -1.34 -13.01 -23.22
C ALA A 254 0.13 -13.24 -22.85
N SER A 255 1.00 -12.43 -23.45
CA SER A 255 2.40 -12.32 -23.02
C SER A 255 2.52 -11.23 -21.96
N PHE A 256 3.32 -11.50 -20.93
CA PHE A 256 3.55 -10.57 -19.82
C PHE A 256 5.02 -10.15 -19.83
N ARG A 257 5.26 -8.88 -19.52
CA ARG A 257 6.60 -8.32 -19.32
C ARG A 257 6.49 -7.06 -18.47
N ASN A 258 7.45 -6.83 -17.59
CA ASN A 258 7.55 -5.55 -16.92
C ASN A 258 8.07 -4.47 -17.88
N ILE A 259 7.48 -3.28 -17.81
CA ILE A 259 7.82 -2.15 -18.67
C ILE A 259 8.95 -1.33 -18.04
N THR A 260 8.82 -1.07 -16.75
CA THR A 260 9.81 -0.36 -15.94
C THR A 260 10.64 -1.36 -15.14
N ARG A 261 11.82 -0.90 -14.69
CA ARG A 261 12.62 -1.66 -13.73
C ARG A 261 11.90 -1.60 -12.37
N PRO A 262 11.80 -2.72 -11.61
CA PRO A 262 11.28 -2.67 -10.26
C PRO A 262 12.06 -1.67 -9.41
N THR A 263 11.35 -0.91 -8.58
CA THR A 263 11.94 0.08 -7.67
C THR A 263 12.78 -0.60 -6.58
N GLN A 264 13.66 0.16 -5.96
CA GLN A 264 14.38 -0.32 -4.77
C GLN A 264 13.42 -0.41 -3.58
N PRO A 265 13.57 -1.40 -2.69
CA PRO A 265 12.77 -1.47 -1.49
C PRO A 265 13.05 -0.25 -0.60
N LEU A 266 11.98 0.42 -0.17
CA LEU A 266 12.05 1.53 0.78
C LEU A 266 11.74 1.00 2.17
N TRP A 267 12.74 1.04 3.06
CA TRP A 267 12.59 0.55 4.42
C TRP A 267 11.87 1.59 5.29
N PRO A 268 10.93 1.21 6.17
CA PRO A 268 10.37 2.16 7.13
C PRO A 268 11.48 2.70 8.05
N VAL A 269 11.32 3.94 8.49
CA VAL A 269 12.27 4.58 9.41
C VAL A 269 11.63 4.60 10.79
N ILE A 270 12.23 3.88 11.73
CA ILE A 270 11.81 3.85 13.13
C ILE A 270 12.49 5.02 13.84
N ASP A 271 11.88 6.20 13.74
CA ASP A 271 12.31 7.40 14.47
C ASP A 271 11.15 7.93 15.31
N GLY A 272 11.41 8.15 16.60
CA GLY A 272 10.48 8.75 17.55
C GLY A 272 9.89 10.07 17.04
N SER A 273 10.72 10.90 16.41
CA SER A 273 10.29 12.21 15.91
C SER A 273 9.23 12.07 14.80
N LEU A 274 9.44 11.14 13.87
CA LEU A 274 8.54 10.86 12.75
C LEU A 274 7.19 10.30 13.22
N TYR A 275 7.16 9.53 14.31
CA TYR A 275 5.90 9.05 14.89
C TYR A 275 5.04 10.22 15.39
N TRP A 276 5.66 11.18 16.08
CA TRP A 276 4.95 12.37 16.54
C TRP A 276 4.46 13.24 15.37
N SER A 277 5.28 13.42 14.33
CA SER A 277 4.87 14.13 13.12
C SER A 277 3.70 13.44 12.41
N LEU A 278 3.70 12.10 12.33
CA LEU A 278 2.60 11.34 11.76
C LEU A 278 1.33 11.44 12.62
N LEU A 279 1.44 11.33 13.95
CA LEU A 279 0.31 11.51 14.87
C LEU A 279 -0.29 12.92 14.76
N SER A 280 0.56 13.94 14.65
CA SER A 280 0.14 15.32 14.42
C SER A 280 -0.56 15.48 13.07
N ALA A 281 -0.07 14.81 12.01
CA ALA A 281 -0.74 14.82 10.71
C ALA A 281 -2.09 14.12 10.76
N MET A 282 -2.20 13.00 11.48
CA MET A 282 -3.47 12.26 11.64
C MET A 282 -4.53 13.05 12.41
N ASN A 283 -4.12 13.89 13.37
CA ASN A 283 -5.01 14.81 14.07
C ASN A 283 -5.18 16.11 13.28
N LEU A 284 -5.62 15.97 12.03
CA LEU A 284 -5.85 17.05 11.06
C LEU A 284 -6.70 18.16 11.68
N ASN A 285 -6.06 19.18 12.21
CA ASN A 285 -6.72 20.44 12.47
C ASN A 285 -6.75 21.17 11.12
N TYR A 286 -7.94 21.32 10.53
CA TYR A 286 -8.11 21.94 9.22
C TYR A 286 -7.50 23.35 9.14
N LEU A 287 -7.36 24.02 10.29
CA LEU A 287 -6.66 25.30 10.44
C LEU A 287 -5.15 25.21 10.15
N SER A 288 -4.51 24.07 10.43
CA SER A 288 -3.09 23.85 10.13
C SER A 288 -2.84 23.70 8.64
N LEU A 289 -3.81 23.20 7.85
CA LEU A 289 -3.68 23.14 6.38
C LEU A 289 -3.85 24.49 5.68
N LEU A 290 -4.21 25.56 6.42
CA LEU A 290 -4.30 26.92 5.89
C LEU A 290 -2.94 27.62 5.86
N ASP A 291 -1.98 27.10 6.60
CA ASP A 291 -0.62 27.63 6.64
C ASP A 291 0.29 26.90 5.63
N THR A 292 1.16 27.68 4.99
CA THR A 292 2.02 27.17 3.91
C THR A 292 3.11 26.26 4.48
N ASP A 293 3.70 26.63 5.61
CA ASP A 293 4.79 25.86 6.22
C ASP A 293 4.27 24.55 6.81
N ALA A 294 3.12 24.58 7.48
CA ALA A 294 2.44 23.38 7.93
C ALA A 294 2.07 22.44 6.78
N LEU A 295 1.59 22.95 5.64
CA LEU A 295 1.33 22.12 4.45
C LEU A 295 2.61 21.45 3.93
N LYS A 296 3.71 22.21 3.80
CA LYS A 296 5.02 21.67 3.39
C LYS A 296 5.49 20.56 4.32
N GLN A 297 5.36 20.75 5.63
CA GLN A 297 5.73 19.75 6.64
C GLN A 297 4.88 18.47 6.51
N VAL A 298 3.57 18.61 6.31
CA VAL A 298 2.69 17.45 6.09
C VAL A 298 3.13 16.69 4.85
N ILE A 299 3.38 17.36 3.73
CA ILE A 299 3.83 16.71 2.49
C ILE A 299 5.20 16.03 2.72
N ALA A 300 6.15 16.70 3.36
CA ALA A 300 7.48 16.17 3.67
C ALA A 300 7.43 14.90 4.53
N ASN A 301 6.47 14.78 5.45
CA ASN A 301 6.31 13.59 6.30
C ASN A 301 5.97 12.31 5.51
N PHE A 302 5.43 12.44 4.30
CA PHE A 302 5.11 11.33 3.40
C PHE A 302 6.19 11.07 2.34
N ASP A 303 7.21 11.93 2.23
CA ASP A 303 8.34 11.69 1.36
C ASP A 303 9.36 10.72 1.98
N ARG A 304 9.06 9.43 1.86
CA ARG A 304 9.92 8.35 2.34
C ARG A 304 11.13 8.10 1.45
N HIS A 305 11.05 8.48 0.17
CA HIS A 305 12.13 8.26 -0.79
C HIS A 305 13.30 9.23 -0.53
N ALA A 306 13.02 10.46 -0.13
CA ALA A 306 14.05 11.42 0.28
C ALA A 306 14.92 10.91 1.43
N ILE A 307 14.35 10.15 2.38
CA ILE A 307 15.09 9.71 3.56
C ILE A 307 16.23 8.73 3.18
N HIS A 308 16.02 7.91 2.15
CA HIS A 308 16.99 6.91 1.71
C HIS A 308 17.96 7.42 0.64
N HIS A 309 17.56 8.43 -0.14
CA HIS A 309 18.33 8.92 -1.28
C HIS A 309 18.55 10.44 -1.24
N PRO A 310 19.79 10.90 -0.94
CA PRO A 310 20.10 12.33 -0.83
C PRO A 310 19.81 13.16 -2.09
N GLN A 311 19.89 12.56 -3.27
CA GLN A 311 19.58 13.25 -4.54
C GLN A 311 18.07 13.52 -4.66
N THR A 312 17.24 12.51 -4.38
CA THR A 312 15.77 12.67 -4.35
C THR A 312 15.35 13.65 -3.27
N ALA A 313 16.01 13.64 -2.11
CA ALA A 313 15.77 14.60 -1.04
C ALA A 313 15.96 16.05 -1.52
N ARG A 314 17.02 16.32 -2.28
CA ARG A 314 17.27 17.66 -2.82
C ARG A 314 16.19 18.08 -3.83
N LEU A 315 15.81 17.19 -4.74
CA LEU A 315 14.76 17.47 -5.73
C LEU A 315 13.40 17.68 -5.07
N SER A 316 13.06 16.85 -4.08
CA SER A 316 11.82 16.99 -3.32
C SER A 316 11.81 18.29 -2.53
N GLN A 317 12.94 18.64 -1.88
CA GLN A 317 13.06 19.92 -1.19
C GLN A 317 12.88 21.10 -2.15
N GLN A 318 13.48 21.07 -3.35
CA GLN A 318 13.26 22.09 -4.37
C GLN A 318 11.78 22.21 -4.77
N LYS A 319 11.07 21.09 -4.91
CA LYS A 319 9.62 21.08 -5.18
C LYS A 319 8.80 21.63 -4.01
N LEU A 320 9.18 21.34 -2.78
CA LEU A 320 8.52 21.88 -1.59
C LEU A 320 8.80 23.39 -1.45
N ASP A 321 10.03 23.83 -1.69
CA ASP A 321 10.41 25.25 -1.65
C ASP A 321 9.71 26.07 -2.73
N ALA A 322 9.39 25.43 -3.86
CA ALA A 322 8.58 26.02 -4.94
C ALA A 322 7.13 26.31 -4.54
N ILE A 323 6.64 25.79 -3.41
CA ILE A 323 5.35 26.19 -2.85
C ILE A 323 5.55 27.55 -2.17
N GLU A 324 5.20 28.63 -2.87
CA GLU A 324 5.49 29.98 -2.40
C GLU A 324 4.48 30.47 -1.37
N ARG A 325 3.19 30.19 -1.62
CA ARG A 325 2.11 30.80 -0.84
C ARG A 325 0.81 30.02 -0.95
N LEU A 326 0.08 29.97 0.17
CA LEU A 326 -1.30 29.51 0.24
C LEU A 326 -2.19 30.65 0.73
N GLU A 327 -3.20 31.01 -0.05
CA GLU A 327 -4.23 31.96 0.35
C GLU A 327 -5.57 31.25 0.53
N THR A 328 -6.18 31.38 1.70
CA THR A 328 -7.52 30.86 1.93
C THR A 328 -8.48 31.97 2.33
N ARG A 329 -9.63 32.02 1.66
CA ARG A 329 -10.71 32.96 1.96
C ARG A 329 -12.05 32.25 2.15
N PRO A 330 -12.91 32.72 3.06
CA PRO A 330 -14.28 32.24 3.14
C PRO A 330 -15.05 32.64 1.89
N VAL A 331 -15.82 31.70 1.35
CA VAL A 331 -16.68 31.91 0.19
C VAL A 331 -18.02 31.28 0.45
N ASP A 332 -19.08 32.04 0.18
CA ASP A 332 -20.45 31.53 0.20
C ASP A 332 -20.84 31.15 -1.24
N ARG A 333 -21.23 29.88 -1.45
CA ARG A 333 -21.72 29.38 -2.76
C ARG A 333 -23.11 28.77 -2.61
N LEU A 334 -23.94 28.96 -3.61
CA LEU A 334 -25.21 28.25 -3.72
C LEU A 334 -24.94 26.87 -4.34
N PHE A 335 -25.18 25.81 -3.56
CA PHE A 335 -25.17 24.43 -4.05
C PHE A 335 -26.60 23.92 -4.02
N THR A 336 -27.15 23.57 -5.19
CA THR A 336 -28.54 23.08 -5.33
C THR A 336 -29.59 23.99 -4.64
N GLY A 337 -29.42 25.32 -4.71
CA GLY A 337 -30.33 26.30 -4.11
C GLY A 337 -30.12 26.58 -2.62
N ILE A 338 -29.18 25.90 -1.95
CA ILE A 338 -28.86 26.11 -0.53
C ILE A 338 -27.54 26.89 -0.43
N PRO A 339 -27.49 28.00 0.36
CA PRO A 339 -26.23 28.70 0.59
C PRO A 339 -25.33 27.86 1.50
N VAL A 340 -24.17 27.49 0.98
CA VAL A 340 -23.13 26.74 1.69
C VAL A 340 -21.92 27.65 1.86
N ARG A 341 -21.48 27.81 3.11
CA ARG A 341 -20.22 28.49 3.42
C ARG A 341 -19.08 27.49 3.34
N GLY A 342 -18.05 27.85 2.57
CA GLY A 342 -16.84 27.05 2.41
C GLY A 342 -15.59 27.92 2.44
N LEU A 343 -14.46 27.27 2.23
CA LEU A 343 -13.15 27.92 2.09
C LEU A 343 -12.65 27.71 0.66
N ALA A 344 -12.21 28.79 0.02
CA ALA A 344 -11.52 28.73 -1.26
C ALA A 344 -10.02 28.96 -1.02
N SER A 345 -9.22 27.93 -1.30
CA SER A 345 -7.77 27.97 -1.16
C SER A 345 -7.11 28.11 -2.54
N THR A 346 -6.14 29.01 -2.65
CA THR A 346 -5.33 29.24 -3.85
C THR A 346 -3.87 28.98 -3.49
N LEU A 347 -3.27 27.99 -4.15
CA LEU A 347 -1.87 27.62 -3.97
C LEU A 347 -1.03 28.23 -5.09
N TYR A 348 -0.01 28.99 -4.73
CA TYR A 348 0.95 29.60 -5.65
C TYR A 348 2.22 28.76 -5.68
N LEU A 349 2.62 28.38 -6.89
CA LEU A 349 3.71 27.42 -7.14
C LEU A 349 4.65 28.02 -8.19
N HIS A 350 5.96 27.96 -7.93
CA HIS A 350 6.97 28.23 -8.93
C HIS A 350 7.14 26.96 -9.81
N PRO A 351 6.96 27.03 -11.14
CA PRO A 351 6.85 25.84 -11.97
C PRO A 351 8.18 25.12 -12.24
N GLU A 352 9.31 25.82 -12.14
CA GLU A 352 10.63 25.30 -12.58
C GLU A 352 11.02 23.94 -11.97
N PRO A 353 10.83 23.66 -10.67
CA PRO A 353 11.27 22.40 -10.07
C PRO A 353 10.38 21.19 -10.38
N PHE A 354 9.25 21.41 -11.08
CA PHE A 354 8.28 20.35 -11.40
C PHE A 354 8.42 19.81 -12.83
N VAL A 355 9.31 20.38 -13.65
CA VAL A 355 9.52 20.02 -15.06
C VAL A 355 10.61 18.96 -15.21
#